data_AF-A0A4Q7Y484-F1
#
_entry.id   AF-A0A4Q7Y484-F1
#
_cell.length_a   1.000
_cell.length_b   1.000
_cell.length_c   1.000
_cell.angle_alpha   90.00
_cell.angle_beta   90.00
_cell.angle_gamma   90.00
#
_symmetry.space_group_name_H-M   'P 1'
#
loop_
_entity.id
_entity.type
_entity.pdbx_description
1 polymer ?
#
loop_
_entity_poly.entity_id
_entity_poly.type
_entity_poly.pdbx_seq_one_letter_code
_entity_poly.pdbx_strand_id
1 'polypeptide(L)' 'MLRTPGRRYVKPDVRRFTVSLSNSEMHEVDMLCAVMNVGRSELFQMLLANIRTNHQGEKE' A
#
# COMPACT_ATOMS: atom_id res chain seq x y z
N MET A 1 -4.00 -33.12 29.96
CA MET A 1 -3.26 -31.87 29.67
C MET A 1 -3.54 -31.46 28.22
N LEU A 2 -4.31 -30.40 27.99
CA LEU A 2 -4.64 -29.90 26.65
C LEU A 2 -3.48 -29.05 26.12
N ARG A 3 -2.81 -29.51 25.06
CA ARG A 3 -1.78 -28.73 24.35
C ARG A 3 -2.48 -27.66 23.51
N THR A 4 -2.51 -26.41 23.96
CA THR A 4 -2.88 -25.28 23.11
C THR A 4 -1.83 -25.16 21.99
N PRO A 5 -2.21 -25.23 20.70
CA PRO A 5 -1.27 -25.05 19.60
C PRO A 5 -0.64 -23.66 19.72
N GLY A 6 0.68 -23.61 19.81
CA GLY A 6 1.44 -22.37 19.90
C GLY A 6 1.09 -21.48 18.70
N ARG A 7 0.48 -20.33 19.00
CA ARG A 7 0.13 -19.31 18.00
C ARG A 7 1.46 -18.80 17.41
N ARG A 8 1.84 -19.28 16.22
CA ARG A 8 3.02 -18.77 15.51
C ARG A 8 2.74 -17.33 15.13
N TYR A 9 3.43 -16.40 15.76
CA TYR A 9 3.39 -15.00 15.36
C TYR A 9 4.09 -14.89 13.99
N VAL A 10 3.29 -14.78 12.92
CA VAL A 10 3.81 -14.44 11.60
C VAL A 10 4.13 -12.95 11.64
N LYS A 11 5.42 -12.60 11.62
CA LYS A 11 5.83 -11.19 11.46
C LYS A 11 5.34 -10.73 10.09
N PRO A 12 4.56 -9.63 10.00
CA PRO A 12 4.21 -9.08 8.71
C PRO A 12 5.50 -8.63 7.99
N ASP A 13 5.70 -9.10 6.76
CA ASP A 13 6.82 -8.66 5.90
C ASP A 13 6.50 -7.26 5.37
N VAL A 14 6.70 -6.26 6.23
CA VAL A 14 6.45 -4.85 5.91
C VAL A 14 7.70 -4.26 5.28
N ARG A 15 7.72 -4.18 3.95
CA ARG A 15 8.75 -3.44 3.22
C ARG A 15 8.44 -1.96 3.26
N ARG A 16 9.36 -1.17 3.83
CA ARG A 16 9.29 0.29 3.80
C ARG A 16 9.91 0.80 2.52
N PHE A 17 9.24 1.74 1.86
CA PHE A 17 9.75 2.48 0.72
C PHE A 17 9.50 3.97 0.96
N THR A 18 10.38 4.79 0.41
CA THR A 18 10.26 6.25 0.42
C THR A 18 10.08 6.71 -1.02
N VAL A 19 9.14 7.61 -1.25
CA VAL A 19 8.90 8.23 -2.56
C VAL A 19 9.27 9.70 -2.44
N SER A 20 10.10 10.17 -3.36
CA SER A 20 10.44 11.59 -3.48
C SER A 20 9.52 12.23 -4.51
N LEU A 21 8.83 13.29 -4.12
CA LEU A 21 7.92 14.05 -4.97
C LEU A 21 8.35 15.52 -4.96
N SER A 22 8.10 16.21 -6.05
CA SER A 22 8.11 17.67 -6.07
C SER A 22 6.97 18.23 -5.20
N ASN A 23 7.05 19.52 -4.88
CA ASN A 23 6.02 20.18 -4.07
C ASN A 23 4.64 20.19 -4.75
N SER A 24 4.59 20.33 -6.08
CA SER A 24 3.34 20.30 -6.84
C SER A 24 2.70 18.91 -6.82
N GLU A 25 3.48 17.86 -7.05
CA GLU A 25 3.00 16.47 -7.00
C GLU A 25 2.51 16.11 -5.59
N MET A 26 3.22 16.56 -4.55
CA MET A 26 2.79 16.34 -3.17
C MET A 26 1.46 17.03 -2.87
N HIS A 27 1.24 18.25 -3.40
CA HIS A 27 -0.02 18.96 -3.24
C HIS A 27 -1.18 18.23 -3.93
N GLU A 28 -0.98 17.71 -5.15
CA GLU A 28 -1.98 16.91 -5.85
C GLU A 28 -2.33 15.63 -5.08
N VAL A 29 -1.33 14.94 -4.53
CA VAL A 29 -1.54 13.76 -3.67
C VAL A 29 -2.36 14.11 -2.44
N ASP A 30 -2.10 15.25 -1.80
CA ASP A 30 -2.85 15.69 -0.63
C ASP A 30 -4.32 15.99 -0.96
N MET A 31 -4.58 16.63 -2.10
CA MET A 31 -5.95 16.85 -2.57
C MET A 31 -6.68 15.52 -2.81
N LEU A 32 -6.03 14.55 -3.45
CA LEU A 32 -6.61 13.23 -3.68
C LEU A 32 -6.89 12.48 -2.37
N CYS A 33 -5.96 12.54 -1.41
CA CYS A 33 -6.15 11.96 -0.08
C CYS A 33 -7.38 12.55 0.62
N ALA A 34 -7.58 13.87 0.51
CA ALA A 34 -8.74 14.55 1.09
C ALA A 34 -10.06 14.12 0.43
N VAL A 35 -10.09 14.02 -0.91
CA VAL A 35 -11.29 13.61 -1.66
C VAL A 35 -11.68 12.16 -1.36
N MET A 36 -10.68 11.27 -1.27
CA MET A 36 -10.90 9.84 -1.03
C MET A 36 -11.01 9.50 0.46
N ASN A 37 -10.72 10.44 1.35
CA ASN A 37 -10.66 10.26 2.80
C ASN A 37 -9.74 9.10 3.22
N VAL A 38 -8.54 9.04 2.62
CA VAL A 38 -7.51 8.02 2.88
C VAL A 38 -6.18 8.67 3.23
N GLY A 39 -5.31 7.92 3.90
CA GLY A 39 -3.94 8.38 4.16
C GLY A 39 -3.05 8.28 2.91
N ARG A 40 -1.99 9.11 2.83
CA ARG A 40 -1.00 9.05 1.73
C ARG A 40 -0.47 7.64 1.49
N SER A 41 -0.09 6.93 2.55
CA SER A 41 0.45 5.56 2.44
C SER A 41 -0.55 4.57 1.87
N GLU A 42 -1.83 4.72 2.21
CA GLU A 42 -2.91 3.88 1.69
C GLU A 42 -3.16 4.16 0.21
N LEU A 43 -3.20 5.45 -0.17
CA LEU A 43 -3.32 5.86 -1.57
C LEU A 43 -2.20 5.25 -2.43
N PHE A 44 -0.94 5.33 -1.97
CA PHE A 44 0.19 4.72 -2.70
C PHE A 44 0.11 3.20 -2.76
N GLN A 45 -0.38 2.53 -1.70
CA GLN A 45 -0.59 1.08 -1.74
C GLN A 45 -1.66 0.69 -2.76
N MET A 46 -2.77 1.44 -2.82
CA MET A 46 -3.82 1.22 -3.82
C MET A 46 -3.31 1.43 -5.25
N LEU A 47 -2.53 2.48 -5.48
CA LEU A 47 -1.92 2.74 -6.79
C LEU A 47 -0.96 1.63 -7.22
N LEU A 48 -0.09 1.16 -6.32
CA LEU A 48 0.82 0.05 -6.62
C LEU A 48 0.08 -1.26 -6.90
N ALA A 49 -1.00 -1.52 -6.16
CA ALA A 49 -1.85 -2.69 -6.42
C ALA A 49 -2.50 -2.60 -7.82
N ASN A 50 -3.01 -1.42 -8.19
CA ASN A 50 -3.63 -1.19 -9.50
C ASN A 50 -2.63 -1.33 -10.67
N ILE A 51 -1.42 -0.78 -10.51
CA ILE A 51 -0.34 -0.95 -11.50
C ILE A 51 -0.02 -2.43 -11.69
N ARG A 52 0.08 -3.19 -10.59
CA ARG A 52 0.33 -4.64 -10.65
C ARG A 52 -0.78 -5.40 -11.37
N THR A 53 -2.04 -5.09 -11.09
CA THR A 53 -3.17 -5.77 -11.73
C THR A 53 -3.24 -5.47 -13.22
N ASN A 54 -3.03 -4.22 -13.62
CA ASN A 54 -3.07 -3.83 -15.04
C ASN A 54 -1.93 -4.46 -15.85
N HIS A 55 -0.71 -4.47 -15.31
CA HIS A 55 0.42 -5.10 -16.00
C HIS A 55 0.37 -6.64 -16.04
N GLN A 56 -0.40 -7.28 -15.15
CA GLN A 56 -0.65 -8.72 -15.26
C GLN A 56 -1.66 -9.05 -16.36
N GLY A 57 -2.61 -8.15 -16.64
CA GLY A 57 -3.59 -8.31 -17.73
C GLY A 57 -3.02 -8.12 -19.14
N GLU A 58 -1.87 -7.45 -19.29
CA GLU A 58 -1.21 -7.26 -20.60
C GLU A 58 -0.45 -8.51 -21.12
N LYS A 59 -0.47 -9.63 -20.37
CA LYS A 59 0.20 -10.89 -20.74
C LYS A 59 -0.75 -12.05 -21.10
N GLU A 60 -2.05 -11.83 -21.11
CA GLU A 60 -3.06 -12.74 -21.68
C GLU A 60 -3.44 -12.29 -23.09
#